data_AF-A0A8S4NTA0-F1
#
_entry.id   AF-A0A8S4NTA0-F1
#
_cell.length_a   1.000
_cell.length_b   1.000
_cell.length_c   1.000
_cell.angle_alpha   90.00
_cell.angle_beta   90.00
_cell.angle_gamma   90.00
#
_symmetry.space_group_name_H-M   'P 1'
#
loop_
_entity.id
_entity.type
_entity.pdbx_description
1 polymer ?
#
loop_
_entity_poly.entity_id
_entity_poly.type
_entity_poly.pdbx_seq_one_letter_code
_entity_poly.pdbx_strand_id
1 'polypeptide(L)'
;MSNSGTKDEIPQKKMRMDQSNINSHESDILESLQGFKVEKILNENAQTKTMFVHGKFENSEDNAVVIVEKTAFSEKSIRGVLSGDTTMKNTLKNDIYGTYEVYPKPEFNEIKTTVIYPATEKHIAKYTGQPVYMVQETPELYSDITLPYLNAENFSIQWVYNILEKKKESERIIYEDSHPETGFILLPDMKWDQKQTDNLYLIAICHKRGIKSLRDLNSSHLPLLRNILTRGKKAIKDTFDVDGSQLRIYIHYQPSYYHFHVHFTHLKFDAPGSNAGRAHLLSDVIDNIELRNDFYQKKTLNFILRENEGLFKKFQESGKVLDSFS
;
A
#
# COMPACT_ATOMS: atom_id res chain seq x y z
N MET A 1 48.31 -24.93 48.99
CA MET A 1 48.53 -25.00 47.54
C MET A 1 47.17 -25.00 46.86
N SER A 2 46.91 -23.97 46.05
CA SER A 2 46.15 -23.97 44.76
C SER A 2 44.80 -24.71 44.69
N ASN A 3 43.73 -24.22 44.06
CA ASN A 3 43.38 -23.02 43.30
C ASN A 3 41.84 -23.11 43.13
N SER A 4 41.09 -22.04 43.40
CA SER A 4 40.38 -21.20 42.40
C SER A 4 39.35 -21.90 41.51
N GLY A 5 38.11 -21.41 41.63
CA GLY A 5 36.96 -21.69 40.77
C GLY A 5 36.00 -20.50 40.83
N THR A 6 36.48 -19.32 40.43
CA THR A 6 35.69 -18.10 40.26
C THR A 6 34.93 -18.16 38.93
N LYS A 7 33.61 -18.01 38.99
CA LYS A 7 32.75 -17.67 37.84
C LYS A 7 32.78 -16.15 37.71
N ASP A 8 33.49 -15.65 36.70
CA ASP A 8 33.43 -14.25 36.30
C ASP A 8 32.19 -14.01 35.43
N GLU A 9 31.17 -13.37 36.01
CA GLU A 9 30.10 -12.72 35.27
C GLU A 9 30.62 -11.42 34.65
N ILE A 10 30.47 -11.31 33.33
CA ILE A 10 30.82 -10.11 32.55
C ILE A 10 29.80 -9.00 32.89
N PRO A 11 30.21 -7.79 33.33
CA PRO A 11 29.27 -6.75 33.72
C PRO A 11 28.57 -6.14 32.50
N GLN A 12 27.23 -6.23 32.48
CA GLN A 12 26.41 -5.44 31.57
C GLN A 12 26.57 -3.95 31.88
N LYS A 13 27.13 -3.24 30.89
CA LYS A 13 27.32 -1.79 30.89
C LYS A 13 25.96 -1.09 30.91
N LYS A 14 25.44 -0.75 32.10
CA LYS A 14 24.30 0.17 32.27
C LYS A 14 24.66 1.51 31.64
N MET A 15 24.08 1.82 30.48
CA MET A 15 24.04 3.19 29.95
C MET A 15 23.27 4.03 30.96
N ARG A 16 23.98 4.95 31.64
CA ARG A 16 23.37 6.09 32.34
C ARG A 16 22.65 6.93 31.28
N MET A 17 21.32 6.88 31.27
CA MET A 17 20.51 7.92 30.63
C MET A 17 20.60 9.17 31.51
N ASP A 18 21.11 10.23 30.92
CA ASP A 18 21.20 11.55 31.51
C ASP A 18 19.77 12.07 31.73
N GLN A 19 19.39 12.23 33.00
CA GLN A 19 18.10 12.80 33.41
C GLN A 19 18.22 14.32 33.35
N SER A 20 18.05 14.91 32.17
CA SER A 20 17.64 16.31 32.06
C SER A 20 16.82 16.54 30.78
N ASN A 21 15.61 17.07 30.98
CA ASN A 21 14.65 17.53 29.96
C ASN A 21 13.85 16.47 29.17
N ILE A 22 13.18 15.56 29.88
CA ILE A 22 11.92 14.99 29.37
C ILE A 22 10.79 15.84 29.95
N ASN A 23 10.31 16.82 29.18
CA ASN A 23 9.00 17.41 29.43
C ASN A 23 7.97 16.31 29.27
N SER A 24 7.46 15.82 30.39
CA SER A 24 6.33 14.92 30.49
C SER A 24 5.07 15.66 30.05
N HIS A 25 4.77 15.66 28.76
CA HIS A 25 3.38 15.73 28.33
C HIS A 25 2.75 14.38 28.63
N GLU A 26 2.33 14.16 29.88
CA GLU A 26 1.29 13.17 30.16
C GLU A 26 0.12 13.53 29.25
N SER A 27 -0.22 12.63 28.33
CA SER A 27 -1.32 12.82 27.42
C SER A 27 -2.61 12.78 28.22
N ASP A 28 -3.17 13.94 28.54
CA ASP A 28 -4.54 14.04 29.03
C ASP A 28 -5.44 13.25 28.07
N ILE A 29 -6.12 12.23 28.59
CA ILE A 29 -7.06 11.45 27.81
C ILE A 29 -8.19 12.40 27.42
N LEU A 30 -8.39 12.59 26.12
CA LEU A 30 -9.48 13.42 25.62
C LEU A 30 -10.81 12.70 25.83
N GLU A 31 -11.58 13.12 26.83
CA GLU A 31 -12.89 12.51 27.16
C GLU A 31 -14.05 13.02 26.29
N SER A 32 -13.86 14.14 25.59
CA SER A 32 -14.93 14.79 24.80
C SER A 32 -14.37 15.63 23.64
N LEU A 33 -15.18 15.77 22.58
CA LEU A 33 -14.95 16.72 21.48
C LEU A 33 -15.60 18.09 21.71
N GLN A 34 -16.01 18.40 22.95
CA GLN A 34 -16.61 19.69 23.31
C GLN A 34 -15.70 20.84 22.88
N GLY A 35 -16.28 21.81 22.16
CA GLY A 35 -15.54 22.97 21.66
C GLY A 35 -14.68 22.71 20.43
N PHE A 36 -14.69 21.51 19.84
CA PHE A 36 -13.98 21.27 18.57
C PHE A 36 -14.63 22.04 17.41
N LYS A 37 -13.85 22.87 16.72
CA LYS A 37 -14.25 23.66 15.55
C LYS A 37 -13.55 23.12 14.32
N VAL A 38 -14.36 22.67 13.35
CA VAL A 38 -13.87 22.21 12.05
C VAL A 38 -13.36 23.40 11.25
N GLU A 39 -12.10 23.34 10.80
CA GLU A 39 -11.51 24.33 9.91
C GLU A 39 -11.52 23.83 8.46
N LYS A 40 -11.16 22.56 8.24
CA LYS A 40 -11.03 21.99 6.91
C LYS A 40 -11.27 20.48 6.87
N ILE A 41 -11.93 19.99 5.83
CA ILE A 41 -11.90 18.57 5.49
C ILE A 41 -10.59 18.29 4.74
N LEU A 42 -9.72 17.47 5.34
CA LEU A 42 -8.42 17.13 4.77
C LEU A 42 -8.56 16.10 3.66
N ASN A 43 -9.37 15.07 3.87
CA ASN A 43 -9.59 13.99 2.92
C ASN A 43 -10.88 13.23 3.24
N GLU A 44 -11.42 12.54 2.25
CA GLU A 44 -12.56 11.64 2.40
C GLU A 44 -12.38 10.38 1.55
N ASN A 45 -12.89 9.26 2.04
CA ASN A 45 -12.91 8.02 1.30
C ASN A 45 -14.30 7.38 1.44
N ALA A 46 -15.11 7.47 0.38
CA ALA A 46 -16.45 6.91 0.35
C ALA A 46 -16.47 5.38 0.40
N GLN A 47 -15.44 4.71 -0.14
CA GLN A 47 -15.33 3.24 -0.15
C GLN A 47 -15.11 2.70 1.27
N THR A 48 -14.17 3.30 2.01
CA THR A 48 -13.88 2.92 3.41
C THR A 48 -14.76 3.65 4.43
N LYS A 49 -15.60 4.58 3.96
CA LYS A 49 -16.51 5.40 4.79
C LYS A 49 -15.74 6.14 5.88
N THR A 50 -14.64 6.78 5.48
CA THR A 50 -13.70 7.48 6.37
C THR A 50 -13.60 8.95 5.99
N MET A 51 -13.46 9.83 6.99
CA MET A 51 -13.21 11.26 6.79
C MET A 51 -12.09 11.73 7.72
N PHE A 52 -11.25 12.64 7.19
CA PHE A 52 -10.10 13.22 7.89
C PHE A 52 -10.35 14.72 8.01
N VAL A 53 -10.35 15.24 9.22
CA VAL A 53 -10.80 16.59 9.53
C VAL A 53 -9.71 17.31 10.29
N HIS A 54 -9.40 18.54 9.87
CA HIS A 54 -8.56 19.48 10.61
C HIS A 54 -9.45 20.50 11.30
N GLY A 55 -9.13 20.78 12.55
CA GLY A 55 -9.80 21.79 13.35
C GLY A 55 -8.99 22.17 14.57
N LYS A 56 -9.61 22.93 15.47
CA LYS A 56 -9.03 23.37 16.75
C LYS A 56 -10.06 23.26 17.87
N PHE A 57 -9.60 23.11 19.11
CA PHE A 57 -10.48 23.20 20.28
C PHE A 57 -10.67 24.65 20.70
N GLU A 58 -11.85 24.99 21.22
CA GLU A 58 -12.10 26.29 21.84
C GLU A 58 -11.06 26.59 22.92
N ASN A 59 -10.52 27.81 22.89
CA ASN A 59 -9.47 28.29 23.79
C ASN A 59 -8.10 27.58 23.65
N SER A 60 -7.86 26.89 22.53
CA SER A 60 -6.53 26.39 22.14
C SER A 60 -6.14 26.90 20.76
N GLU A 61 -4.88 27.29 20.61
CA GLU A 61 -4.29 27.63 19.31
C GLU A 61 -3.73 26.42 18.57
N ASP A 62 -3.64 25.28 19.26
CA ASP A 62 -3.09 24.06 18.72
C ASP A 62 -4.03 23.41 17.71
N ASN A 63 -3.46 22.93 16.61
CA ASN A 63 -4.22 22.16 15.62
C ASN A 63 -4.63 20.80 16.20
N ALA A 64 -5.73 20.25 15.70
CA ALA A 64 -6.08 18.85 15.88
C ALA A 64 -6.45 18.22 14.54
N VAL A 65 -6.14 16.94 14.38
CA VAL A 65 -6.65 16.11 13.28
C VAL A 65 -7.57 15.05 13.87
N VAL A 66 -8.82 15.02 13.41
CA VAL A 66 -9.84 14.05 13.80
C VAL A 66 -10.14 13.15 12.61
N ILE A 67 -10.03 11.85 12.80
CA ILE A 67 -10.31 10.83 11.78
C ILE A 67 -11.52 10.05 12.25
N VAL A 68 -12.58 10.03 11.44
CA VAL A 68 -13.81 9.28 11.71
C VAL A 68 -14.00 8.18 10.69
N GLU A 69 -14.30 6.97 11.16
CA GLU A 69 -14.44 5.77 10.34
C GLU A 69 -15.68 4.99 10.77
N LYS A 70 -16.56 4.66 9.83
CA LYS A 70 -17.68 3.75 10.11
C LYS A 70 -17.16 2.37 10.47
N THR A 71 -17.71 1.77 11.52
CA THR A 71 -17.36 0.41 11.92
C THR A 71 -17.97 -0.63 10.98
N ALA A 72 -17.28 -1.76 10.81
CA ALA A 72 -17.80 -2.89 10.05
C ALA A 72 -18.92 -3.59 10.83
N PHE A 73 -19.89 -4.13 10.11
CA PHE A 73 -20.88 -5.02 10.74
C PHE A 73 -20.22 -6.31 11.21
N SER A 74 -20.73 -6.85 12.32
CA SER A 74 -20.41 -8.16 12.83
C SER A 74 -21.67 -9.02 12.88
N GLU A 75 -21.52 -10.34 12.96
CA GLU A 75 -22.68 -11.24 13.11
C GLU A 75 -23.52 -10.89 14.34
N LYS A 76 -22.88 -10.38 15.40
CA LYS A 76 -23.57 -9.93 16.61
C LYS A 76 -24.33 -8.62 16.38
N SER A 77 -23.67 -7.60 15.80
CA SER A 77 -24.29 -6.28 15.64
C SER A 77 -25.40 -6.28 14.59
N ILE A 78 -25.29 -7.08 13.52
CA ILE A 78 -26.29 -7.09 12.45
C ILE A 78 -27.67 -7.58 12.94
N ARG A 79 -27.72 -8.49 13.93
CA ARG A 79 -28.98 -8.96 14.52
C ARG A 79 -29.72 -7.85 15.28
N GLY A 80 -28.98 -6.94 15.90
CA GLY A 80 -29.55 -5.77 16.55
C GLY A 80 -30.03 -4.70 15.56
N VAL A 81 -29.24 -4.48 14.50
CA VAL A 81 -29.58 -3.56 13.40
C VAL A 81 -30.80 -4.03 12.61
N LEU A 82 -30.98 -5.33 12.42
CA LEU A 82 -32.12 -5.92 11.69
C LEU A 82 -33.22 -6.38 12.66
N SER A 83 -33.54 -5.55 13.66
CA SER A 83 -34.59 -5.82 14.66
C SER A 83 -35.86 -5.03 14.37
N GLY A 84 -36.98 -5.45 14.98
CA GLY A 84 -38.27 -4.76 14.85
C GLY A 84 -38.29 -3.32 15.40
N ASP A 85 -37.29 -2.96 16.22
CA ASP A 85 -37.14 -1.61 16.77
C ASP A 85 -36.43 -0.64 15.80
N THR A 86 -35.95 -1.13 14.66
CA THR A 86 -35.18 -0.32 13.71
C THR A 86 -36.12 0.43 12.78
N THR A 87 -35.93 1.74 12.69
CA THR A 87 -36.72 2.58 11.79
C THR A 87 -36.15 2.50 10.38
N MET A 88 -37.02 2.33 9.38
CA MET A 88 -36.64 2.25 7.98
C MET A 88 -37.50 3.19 7.14
N LYS A 89 -36.86 3.87 6.19
CA LYS A 89 -37.52 4.70 5.18
C LYS A 89 -37.16 4.19 3.80
N ASN A 90 -38.16 3.79 3.01
CA ASN A 90 -37.93 3.33 1.65
C ASN A 90 -37.47 4.51 0.77
N THR A 91 -36.39 4.31 0.02
CA THR A 91 -35.85 5.29 -0.94
C THR A 91 -36.07 4.87 -2.38
N LEU A 92 -36.12 3.56 -2.63
CA LEU A 92 -36.39 2.99 -3.94
C LEU A 92 -37.11 1.65 -3.77
N LYS A 93 -38.05 1.37 -4.66
CA LYS A 93 -38.64 0.03 -4.81
C LYS A 93 -38.80 -0.28 -6.30
N ASN A 94 -38.25 -1.42 -6.71
CA ASN A 94 -38.43 -1.97 -8.04
C ASN A 94 -38.61 -3.50 -7.93
N ASP A 95 -39.82 -3.97 -8.21
CA ASP A 95 -40.23 -5.38 -8.04
C ASP A 95 -39.88 -5.92 -6.63
N ILE A 96 -39.02 -6.93 -6.54
CA ILE A 96 -38.55 -7.54 -5.29
C ILE A 96 -37.36 -6.78 -4.65
N TYR A 97 -36.80 -5.79 -5.34
CA TYR A 97 -35.65 -5.02 -4.85
C TYR A 97 -36.12 -3.72 -4.17
N GLY A 98 -35.77 -3.56 -2.90
CA GLY A 98 -36.01 -2.33 -2.14
C GLY A 98 -34.73 -1.77 -1.55
N THR A 99 -34.52 -0.46 -1.69
CA THR A 99 -33.46 0.28 -1.00
C THR A 99 -34.09 1.11 0.12
N TYR A 100 -33.45 1.12 1.29
CA TYR A 100 -33.96 1.78 2.48
C TYR A 100 -32.86 2.57 3.19
N GLU A 101 -33.20 3.75 3.69
CA GLU A 101 -32.46 4.42 4.76
C GLU A 101 -32.82 3.73 6.08
N VAL A 102 -31.81 3.25 6.83
CA VAL A 102 -31.98 2.47 8.06
C VAL A 102 -31.40 3.25 9.23
N TYR A 103 -32.19 3.41 10.29
CA TYR A 103 -31.83 4.12 11.52
C TYR A 103 -31.89 3.15 12.70
N PRO A 104 -30.80 2.40 12.98
CA PRO A 104 -30.76 1.49 14.12
C PRO A 104 -30.56 2.28 15.42
N LYS A 105 -30.73 1.60 16.56
CA LYS A 105 -30.50 2.20 17.87
C LYS A 105 -29.04 2.70 18.03
N PRO A 106 -28.80 3.74 18.87
CA PRO A 106 -27.47 4.36 19.02
C PRO A 106 -26.33 3.40 19.33
N GLU A 107 -26.56 2.32 20.09
CA GLU A 107 -25.54 1.32 20.42
C GLU A 107 -24.98 0.56 19.20
N PHE A 108 -25.67 0.59 18.06
CA PHE A 108 -25.23 -0.02 16.80
C PHE A 108 -24.64 1.00 15.80
N ASN A 109 -24.53 2.27 16.20
CA ASN A 109 -24.05 3.37 15.36
C ASN A 109 -22.64 3.84 15.75
N GLU A 110 -21.83 2.98 16.35
CA GLU A 110 -20.46 3.30 16.76
C GLU A 110 -19.62 3.79 15.57
N ILE A 111 -18.92 4.92 15.78
CA ILE A 111 -17.96 5.49 14.84
C ILE A 111 -16.59 5.46 15.51
N LYS A 112 -15.65 4.73 14.90
CA LYS A 112 -14.27 4.74 15.36
C LYS A 112 -13.69 6.12 15.10
N THR A 113 -13.23 6.77 16.16
CA THR A 113 -12.68 8.12 16.11
C THR A 113 -11.25 8.12 16.60
N THR A 114 -10.33 8.69 15.83
CA THR A 114 -8.92 8.89 16.21
C THR A 114 -8.63 10.38 16.25
N VAL A 115 -8.10 10.87 17.37
CA VAL A 115 -7.74 12.27 17.55
C VAL A 115 -6.23 12.39 17.68
N ILE A 116 -5.65 13.31 16.91
CA ILE A 116 -4.23 13.70 17.00
C ILE A 116 -4.22 15.14 17.48
N TYR A 117 -3.80 15.35 18.72
CA TYR A 117 -3.76 16.66 19.36
C TYR A 117 -2.60 16.72 20.37
N PRO A 118 -1.76 17.77 20.36
CA PRO A 118 -1.67 18.79 19.32
C PRO A 118 -1.12 18.20 17.99
N ALA A 119 -1.72 18.58 16.87
CA ALA A 119 -1.30 18.19 15.53
C ALA A 119 -0.26 19.16 14.97
N THR A 120 0.77 18.62 14.33
CA THR A 120 1.75 19.43 13.59
C THR A 120 1.29 19.61 12.14
N GLU A 121 1.89 20.58 11.44
CA GLU A 121 1.72 20.74 9.99
C GLU A 121 2.05 19.46 9.20
N LYS A 122 2.98 18.63 9.71
CA LYS A 122 3.29 17.33 9.11
C LYS A 122 2.11 16.35 9.21
N HIS A 123 1.35 16.37 10.31
CA HIS A 123 0.14 15.56 10.44
C HIS A 123 -0.94 16.03 9.46
N ILE A 124 -1.17 17.34 9.37
CA ILE A 124 -2.15 17.92 8.44
C ILE A 124 -1.80 17.57 6.99
N ALA A 125 -0.55 17.78 6.58
CA ALA A 125 -0.06 17.44 5.24
C ALA A 125 -0.20 15.93 4.93
N LYS A 126 0.09 15.05 5.90
CA LYS A 126 -0.04 13.60 5.76
C LYS A 126 -1.47 13.15 5.44
N TYR A 127 -2.46 13.76 6.09
CA TYR A 127 -3.88 13.39 5.93
C TYR A 127 -4.62 14.23 4.89
N THR A 128 -3.98 15.23 4.29
CA THR A 128 -4.56 16.02 3.20
C THR A 128 -4.57 15.21 1.91
N GLY A 129 -5.77 14.99 1.38
CA GLY A 129 -6.00 14.34 0.10
C GLY A 129 -5.31 15.10 -1.02
N GLN A 130 -4.77 14.37 -1.99
CA GLN A 130 -4.13 14.93 -3.16
C GLN A 130 -4.99 14.62 -4.38
N PRO A 131 -5.22 15.59 -5.27
CA PRO A 131 -5.80 15.28 -6.57
C PRO A 131 -4.98 14.21 -7.29
N VAL A 132 -5.69 13.27 -7.90
CA VAL A 132 -5.14 12.15 -8.65
C VAL A 132 -5.52 12.26 -10.11
N TYR A 133 -4.57 12.00 -10.99
CA TYR A 133 -4.72 12.15 -12.44
C TYR A 133 -4.36 10.86 -13.15
N MET A 134 -5.15 10.49 -14.15
CA MET A 134 -4.81 9.42 -15.07
C MET A 134 -3.89 9.99 -16.15
N VAL A 135 -2.73 9.39 -16.32
CA VAL A 135 -1.77 9.71 -17.39
C VAL A 135 -1.81 8.59 -18.42
N GLN A 136 -1.87 8.97 -19.69
CA GLN A 136 -1.74 8.05 -20.83
C GLN A 136 -0.35 8.24 -21.46
N GLU A 137 0.64 7.46 -20.99
CA GLU A 137 2.02 7.62 -21.43
C GLU A 137 2.28 6.81 -22.70
N THR A 138 2.48 7.52 -23.82
CA THR A 138 2.96 6.92 -25.08
C THR A 138 4.46 6.57 -24.99
N PRO A 139 5.00 5.76 -25.91
CA PRO A 139 6.44 5.51 -25.98
C PRO A 139 7.30 6.78 -26.03
N GLU A 140 6.83 7.81 -26.73
CA GLU A 140 7.51 9.09 -26.85
C GLU A 140 7.52 9.82 -25.50
N LEU A 141 6.39 9.87 -24.80
CA LEU A 141 6.33 10.48 -23.47
C LEU A 141 7.20 9.73 -22.44
N TYR A 142 7.30 8.40 -22.54
CA TYR A 142 8.23 7.64 -21.73
C TYR A 142 9.69 8.07 -22.01
N SER A 143 10.07 8.15 -23.29
CA SER A 143 11.42 8.54 -23.72
C SER A 143 11.77 9.98 -23.32
N ASP A 144 10.83 10.90 -23.45
CA ASP A 144 11.09 12.34 -23.36
C ASP A 144 10.89 12.90 -21.94
N ILE A 145 10.05 12.26 -21.12
CA ILE A 145 9.67 12.76 -19.79
C ILE A 145 10.05 11.76 -18.70
N THR A 146 9.49 10.56 -18.75
CA THR A 146 9.61 9.59 -17.64
C THR A 146 11.03 9.07 -17.51
N LEU A 147 11.62 8.52 -18.57
CA LEU A 147 12.97 7.95 -18.52
C LEU A 147 14.04 8.99 -18.08
N PRO A 148 14.05 10.24 -18.60
CA PRO A 148 14.93 11.29 -18.09
C PRO A 148 14.72 11.57 -16.60
N TYR A 149 13.47 11.64 -16.14
CA TYR A 149 13.16 11.78 -14.71
C TYR A 149 13.73 10.61 -13.90
N LEU A 150 13.52 9.37 -14.34
CA LEU A 150 14.05 8.17 -13.66
C LEU A 150 15.57 8.12 -13.60
N ASN A 151 16.25 8.65 -14.61
CA ASN A 151 17.71 8.70 -14.66
C ASN A 151 18.28 9.84 -13.81
N ALA A 152 17.56 10.95 -13.68
CA ALA A 152 17.94 12.08 -12.84
C ALA A 152 17.71 11.80 -11.34
N GLU A 153 16.64 11.05 -11.02
CA GLU A 153 16.31 10.68 -9.65
C GLU A 153 17.18 9.53 -9.15
N ASN A 154 17.83 9.73 -8.00
CA ASN A 154 18.64 8.69 -7.36
C ASN A 154 17.80 7.81 -6.43
N PHE A 155 16.89 7.02 -7.01
CA PHE A 155 16.08 6.07 -6.23
C PHE A 155 16.97 5.00 -5.57
N SER A 156 17.18 5.11 -4.26
CA SER A 156 17.92 4.07 -3.52
C SER A 156 17.11 2.78 -3.45
N ILE A 157 17.59 1.76 -4.15
CA ILE A 157 17.07 0.38 -4.10
C ILE A 157 18.00 -0.55 -3.31
N GLN A 158 18.86 0.01 -2.45
CA GLN A 158 19.85 -0.77 -1.70
C GLN A 158 19.20 -1.85 -0.80
N TRP A 159 18.00 -1.58 -0.29
CA TRP A 159 17.25 -2.57 0.50
C TRP A 159 16.90 -3.83 -0.32
N VAL A 160 16.61 -3.67 -1.63
CA VAL A 160 16.39 -4.79 -2.56
C VAL A 160 17.66 -5.63 -2.67
N TYR A 161 18.81 -4.98 -2.87
CA TYR A 161 20.09 -5.67 -2.95
C TYR A 161 20.48 -6.35 -1.64
N ASN A 162 20.13 -5.77 -0.49
CA ASN A 162 20.36 -6.42 0.80
C ASN A 162 19.57 -7.73 0.93
N ILE A 163 18.37 -7.83 0.34
CA ILE A 163 17.60 -9.08 0.27
C ILE A 163 18.25 -10.06 -0.71
N LEU A 164 18.53 -9.63 -1.95
CA LEU A 164 19.13 -10.46 -2.99
C LEU A 164 20.51 -11.03 -2.58
N GLU A 165 21.29 -10.26 -1.82
CA GLU A 165 22.61 -10.63 -1.31
C GLU A 165 22.56 -11.27 0.08
N LYS A 166 21.35 -11.55 0.61
CA LYS A 166 21.11 -12.21 1.90
C LYS A 166 21.70 -11.48 3.12
N LYS A 167 21.93 -10.17 3.00
CA LYS A 167 22.41 -9.30 4.08
C LYS A 167 21.28 -8.95 5.06
N LYS A 168 20.02 -8.94 4.61
CA LYS A 168 18.83 -8.65 5.40
C LYS A 168 17.64 -9.50 4.93
N GLU A 169 16.73 -9.81 5.86
CA GLU A 169 15.46 -10.52 5.63
C GLU A 169 15.61 -11.92 5.01
N SER A 170 16.79 -12.53 5.11
CA SER A 170 17.06 -13.85 4.54
C SER A 170 16.22 -14.95 5.19
N GLU A 171 15.89 -14.79 6.48
CA GLU A 171 15.02 -15.66 7.26
C GLU A 171 13.56 -15.62 6.83
N ARG A 172 13.13 -14.59 6.08
CA ARG A 172 11.75 -14.43 5.61
C ARG A 172 11.50 -15.04 4.23
N ILE A 173 12.55 -15.53 3.59
CA ILE A 173 12.47 -16.05 2.22
C ILE A 173 11.77 -17.41 2.25
N ILE A 174 10.67 -17.53 1.51
CA ILE A 174 9.92 -18.79 1.42
C ILE A 174 10.34 -19.64 0.21
N TYR A 175 10.89 -18.99 -0.82
CA TYR A 175 11.39 -19.64 -2.01
C TYR A 175 12.46 -18.79 -2.68
N GLU A 176 13.46 -19.45 -3.25
CA GLU A 176 14.46 -18.82 -4.10
C GLU A 176 14.84 -19.76 -5.24
N ASP A 177 14.92 -19.18 -6.44
CA ASP A 177 15.69 -19.72 -7.54
C ASP A 177 16.91 -18.81 -7.73
N SER A 178 18.12 -19.31 -7.48
CA SER A 178 19.34 -18.50 -7.47
C SER A 178 19.90 -18.21 -8.87
N HIS A 179 19.23 -18.61 -9.97
CA HIS A 179 19.74 -18.35 -11.31
C HIS A 179 19.83 -16.83 -11.58
N PRO A 180 20.99 -16.29 -12.02
CA PRO A 180 21.19 -14.84 -12.11
C PRO A 180 20.26 -14.14 -13.10
N GLU A 181 19.90 -14.80 -14.21
CA GLU A 181 19.06 -14.20 -15.27
C GLU A 181 17.56 -14.49 -15.13
N THR A 182 17.19 -15.67 -14.62
CA THR A 182 15.81 -16.20 -14.64
C THR A 182 15.27 -16.53 -13.26
N GLY A 183 16.11 -16.41 -12.24
CA GLY A 183 15.79 -16.68 -10.86
C GLY A 183 15.25 -15.46 -10.11
N PHE A 184 14.67 -15.72 -8.95
CA PHE A 184 14.05 -14.72 -8.09
C PHE A 184 13.95 -15.21 -6.64
N ILE A 185 13.79 -14.27 -5.71
CA ILE A 185 13.43 -14.51 -4.32
C ILE A 185 11.94 -14.22 -4.15
N LEU A 186 11.21 -15.08 -3.42
CA LEU A 186 9.84 -14.85 -2.97
C LEU A 186 9.81 -14.71 -1.44
N LEU A 187 9.20 -13.63 -0.96
CA LEU A 187 9.08 -13.35 0.47
C LEU A 187 7.79 -12.57 0.80
N PRO A 188 7.28 -12.65 2.05
CA PRO A 188 6.13 -11.87 2.50
C PRO A 188 6.36 -10.35 2.38
N ASP A 189 5.38 -9.60 1.88
CA ASP A 189 5.39 -8.13 1.90
C ASP A 189 5.30 -7.62 3.35
N MET A 190 5.93 -6.48 3.65
CA MET A 190 5.87 -5.85 4.98
C MET A 190 4.44 -5.53 5.45
N LYS A 191 3.49 -5.39 4.53
CA LYS A 191 2.07 -5.12 4.82
C LYS A 191 1.30 -6.34 5.34
N TRP A 192 1.85 -7.55 5.25
CA TRP A 192 1.18 -8.77 5.69
C TRP A 192 1.72 -9.25 7.03
N ASP A 193 0.82 -9.39 8.01
CA ASP A 193 1.12 -9.84 9.36
C ASP A 193 1.25 -11.37 9.49
N GLN A 194 0.97 -12.11 8.40
CA GLN A 194 1.05 -13.57 8.32
C GLN A 194 0.13 -14.32 9.29
N LYS A 195 -0.91 -13.66 9.84
CA LYS A 195 -1.85 -14.30 10.77
C LYS A 195 -2.94 -15.10 10.06
N GLN A 196 -3.29 -14.71 8.84
CA GLN A 196 -4.29 -15.39 8.01
C GLN A 196 -3.93 -15.28 6.53
N THR A 197 -4.52 -16.14 5.71
CA THR A 197 -4.26 -16.18 4.25
C THR A 197 -5.24 -15.32 3.44
N ASP A 198 -6.36 -14.89 4.02
CA ASP A 198 -7.34 -14.04 3.33
C ASP A 198 -6.76 -12.67 2.94
N ASN A 199 -5.72 -12.19 3.64
CA ASN A 199 -4.93 -10.99 3.34
C ASN A 199 -3.48 -11.31 2.87
N LEU A 200 -3.23 -12.53 2.39
CA LEU A 200 -1.90 -12.96 1.93
C LEU A 200 -1.32 -11.98 0.91
N TYR A 201 -0.07 -11.58 1.14
CA TYR A 201 0.68 -10.67 0.27
C TYR A 201 2.17 -11.05 0.27
N LEU A 202 2.67 -11.48 -0.89
CA LEU A 202 4.09 -11.71 -1.15
C LEU A 202 4.60 -10.88 -2.33
N ILE A 203 5.92 -10.74 -2.39
CA ILE A 203 6.63 -10.12 -3.51
C ILE A 203 7.68 -11.10 -4.02
N ALA A 204 7.73 -11.28 -5.34
CA ALA A 204 8.86 -11.88 -6.04
C ALA A 204 9.80 -10.79 -6.55
N ILE A 205 11.10 -10.89 -6.23
CA ILE A 205 12.15 -9.96 -6.65
C ILE A 205 13.15 -10.72 -7.52
N CYS A 206 13.34 -10.33 -8.78
CA CYS A 206 14.27 -11.03 -9.67
C CYS A 206 15.74 -10.80 -9.29
N HIS A 207 16.62 -11.77 -9.52
CA HIS A 207 18.06 -11.58 -9.33
C HIS A 207 18.66 -10.66 -10.40
N LYS A 208 18.15 -10.76 -11.63
CA LYS A 208 18.61 -9.96 -12.77
C LYS A 208 18.47 -8.47 -12.47
N ARG A 209 19.59 -7.74 -12.55
CA ARG A 209 19.63 -6.29 -12.37
C ARG A 209 19.31 -5.58 -13.69
N GLY A 210 18.92 -4.31 -13.60
CA GLY A 210 18.73 -3.44 -14.77
C GLY A 210 17.35 -3.50 -15.41
N ILE A 211 16.44 -4.36 -14.94
CA ILE A 211 15.02 -4.31 -15.31
C ILE A 211 14.33 -3.35 -14.34
N LYS A 212 14.05 -2.12 -14.78
CA LYS A 212 13.45 -1.07 -13.96
C LYS A 212 11.95 -1.25 -13.81
N SER A 213 11.26 -1.59 -14.90
CA SER A 213 9.79 -1.63 -14.94
C SER A 213 9.26 -2.47 -16.11
N LEU A 214 7.94 -2.42 -16.29
CA LEU A 214 7.22 -3.01 -17.43
C LEU A 214 7.79 -2.58 -18.80
N ARG A 215 8.30 -1.35 -18.92
CA ARG A 215 8.89 -0.80 -20.16
C ARG A 215 10.15 -1.55 -20.64
N ASP A 216 10.84 -2.25 -19.75
CA ASP A 216 12.07 -2.99 -20.10
C ASP A 216 11.78 -4.44 -20.53
N LEU A 217 10.56 -4.94 -20.28
CA LEU A 217 10.22 -6.33 -20.57
C LEU A 217 10.09 -6.57 -22.07
N ASN A 218 10.60 -7.72 -22.51
CA ASN A 218 10.60 -8.17 -23.90
C ASN A 218 10.75 -9.70 -23.94
N SER A 219 10.82 -10.29 -25.13
CA SER A 219 10.88 -11.75 -25.32
C SER A 219 12.02 -12.44 -24.55
N SER A 220 13.17 -11.79 -24.35
CA SER A 220 14.29 -12.36 -23.59
C SER A 220 13.99 -12.58 -22.10
N HIS A 221 12.96 -11.90 -21.58
CA HIS A 221 12.53 -12.00 -20.19
C HIS A 221 11.46 -13.07 -19.95
N LEU A 222 10.89 -13.67 -20.99
CA LEU A 222 9.85 -14.71 -20.85
C LEU A 222 10.25 -15.87 -19.93
N PRO A 223 11.49 -16.41 -19.97
CA PRO A 223 11.90 -17.45 -19.03
C PRO A 223 11.79 -17.01 -17.55
N LEU A 224 12.24 -15.80 -17.22
CA LEU A 224 12.11 -15.22 -15.88
C LEU A 224 10.64 -15.07 -15.47
N LEU A 225 9.80 -14.48 -16.34
CA LEU A 225 8.39 -14.22 -16.05
C LEU A 225 7.61 -15.52 -15.81
N ARG A 226 7.82 -16.53 -16.66
CA ARG A 226 7.20 -17.86 -16.51
C ARG A 226 7.71 -18.57 -15.26
N ASN A 227 9.00 -18.41 -14.92
CA ASN A 227 9.57 -18.99 -13.70
C ASN A 227 8.90 -18.39 -12.44
N ILE A 228 8.80 -17.05 -12.38
CA ILE A 228 8.09 -16.36 -11.30
C ILE A 228 6.65 -16.86 -11.18
N LEU A 229 5.91 -16.91 -12.30
CA LEU A 229 4.50 -17.33 -12.28
C LEU A 229 4.33 -18.77 -11.78
N THR A 230 5.12 -19.70 -12.31
CA THR A 230 4.95 -21.14 -12.04
C THR A 230 5.53 -21.55 -10.70
N ARG A 231 6.80 -21.20 -10.41
CA ARG A 231 7.45 -21.53 -9.15
C ARG A 231 6.89 -20.73 -7.98
N GLY A 232 6.49 -19.48 -8.21
CA GLY A 232 5.84 -18.66 -7.18
C GLY A 232 4.50 -19.27 -6.73
N LYS A 233 3.63 -19.66 -7.68
CA LYS A 233 2.38 -20.38 -7.36
C LYS A 233 2.65 -21.68 -6.60
N LYS A 234 3.63 -22.46 -7.04
CA LYS A 234 3.98 -23.73 -6.38
C LYS A 234 4.46 -23.50 -4.95
N ALA A 235 5.38 -22.56 -4.73
CA ALA A 235 5.88 -22.23 -3.40
C ALA A 235 4.75 -21.79 -2.47
N ILE A 236 3.84 -20.93 -2.95
CA ILE A 236 2.69 -20.47 -2.16
C ILE A 236 1.75 -21.63 -1.80
N LYS A 237 1.48 -22.55 -2.73
CA LYS A 237 0.68 -23.75 -2.45
C LYS A 237 1.36 -24.64 -1.41
N ASP A 238 2.66 -24.90 -1.57
CA ASP A 238 3.42 -25.77 -0.67
C ASP A 238 3.56 -25.16 0.74
N THR A 239 3.65 -23.82 0.87
CA THR A 239 3.85 -23.14 2.16
C THR A 239 2.55 -22.77 2.89
N PHE A 240 1.51 -22.33 2.16
CA PHE A 240 0.30 -21.76 2.75
C PHE A 240 -1.01 -22.47 2.36
N ASP A 241 -0.92 -23.55 1.57
CA ASP A 241 -2.07 -24.28 1.03
C ASP A 241 -3.07 -23.41 0.24
N VAL A 242 -2.59 -22.33 -0.39
CA VAL A 242 -3.40 -21.45 -1.25
C VAL A 242 -3.22 -21.86 -2.71
N ASP A 243 -4.33 -22.15 -3.39
CA ASP A 243 -4.28 -22.54 -4.80
C ASP A 243 -3.93 -21.36 -5.71
N GLY A 244 -3.22 -21.65 -6.81
CA GLY A 244 -2.85 -20.62 -7.78
C GLY A 244 -4.02 -19.90 -8.44
N SER A 245 -5.24 -20.48 -8.41
CA SER A 245 -6.49 -19.87 -8.86
C SER A 245 -7.09 -18.88 -7.85
N GLN A 246 -6.62 -18.90 -6.60
CA GLN A 246 -7.02 -17.97 -5.55
C GLN A 246 -6.09 -16.75 -5.47
N LEU A 247 -5.10 -16.65 -6.37
CA LEU A 247 -4.08 -15.60 -6.38
C LEU A 247 -4.31 -14.59 -7.51
N ARG A 248 -4.19 -13.30 -7.16
CA ARG A 248 -3.95 -12.20 -8.09
C ARG A 248 -2.44 -11.98 -8.19
N ILE A 249 -1.87 -12.15 -9.39
CA ILE A 249 -0.43 -12.08 -9.62
C ILE A 249 -0.15 -11.00 -10.65
N TYR A 250 0.54 -9.92 -10.26
CA TYR A 250 0.58 -8.70 -11.06
C TYR A 250 1.83 -7.85 -10.82
N ILE A 251 2.11 -6.97 -11.77
CA ILE A 251 3.19 -5.99 -11.76
C ILE A 251 2.57 -4.60 -11.62
N HIS A 252 3.22 -3.70 -10.89
CA HIS A 252 2.82 -2.29 -10.86
C HIS A 252 3.45 -1.49 -12.00
N TYR A 253 2.67 -0.57 -12.59
CA TYR A 253 3.15 0.51 -13.43
C TYR A 253 2.45 1.83 -13.06
N GLN A 254 3.14 2.88 -12.63
CA GLN A 254 4.57 2.90 -12.24
C GLN A 254 4.80 2.05 -10.96
N PRO A 255 5.98 1.41 -10.85
CA PRO A 255 6.35 0.68 -9.63
C PRO A 255 6.72 1.64 -8.50
N SER A 256 6.65 1.17 -7.25
CA SER A 256 7.12 1.96 -6.09
C SER A 256 8.65 2.04 -5.98
N TYR A 257 9.37 1.19 -6.70
CA TYR A 257 10.83 1.20 -6.83
C TYR A 257 11.23 0.53 -8.15
N TYR A 258 12.32 1.00 -8.75
CA TYR A 258 12.71 0.62 -10.11
C TYR A 258 13.70 -0.57 -10.15
N HIS A 259 13.27 -1.68 -9.57
CA HIS A 259 13.84 -3.02 -9.75
C HIS A 259 12.67 -3.98 -9.92
N PHE A 260 12.65 -4.76 -11.00
CA PHE A 260 11.49 -5.56 -11.37
C PHE A 260 11.04 -6.51 -10.26
N HIS A 261 9.75 -6.46 -9.96
CA HIS A 261 9.12 -7.27 -8.94
C HIS A 261 7.67 -7.58 -9.31
N VAL A 262 7.17 -8.69 -8.75
CA VAL A 262 5.80 -9.18 -8.97
C VAL A 262 5.11 -9.36 -7.63
N HIS A 263 3.89 -8.86 -7.53
CA HIS A 263 3.03 -9.01 -6.37
C HIS A 263 2.19 -10.29 -6.49
N PHE A 264 2.09 -11.03 -5.39
CA PHE A 264 1.18 -12.17 -5.22
C PHE A 264 0.24 -11.84 -4.07
N THR A 265 -1.05 -11.67 -4.35
CA THR A 265 -2.06 -11.40 -3.33
C THR A 265 -3.21 -12.40 -3.41
N HIS A 266 -3.81 -12.72 -2.27
CA HIS A 266 -5.06 -13.51 -2.27
C HIS A 266 -6.21 -12.71 -2.90
N LEU A 267 -7.10 -13.35 -3.66
CA LEU A 267 -8.17 -12.66 -4.37
C LEU A 267 -9.17 -11.94 -3.45
N LYS A 268 -9.39 -12.47 -2.23
CA LYS A 268 -10.20 -11.80 -1.20
C LYS A 268 -9.58 -10.51 -0.67
N PHE A 269 -8.28 -10.33 -0.86
CA PHE A 269 -7.60 -9.12 -0.40
C PHE A 269 -7.75 -8.01 -1.44
N ASP A 270 -8.40 -6.91 -1.04
CA ASP A 270 -8.38 -5.65 -1.78
C ASP A 270 -7.05 -4.93 -1.53
N ALA A 271 -5.98 -5.46 -2.12
CA ALA A 271 -4.63 -5.01 -1.88
C ALA A 271 -4.38 -3.62 -2.48
N PRO A 272 -3.76 -2.68 -1.74
CA PRO A 272 -3.42 -1.37 -2.31
C PRO A 272 -2.57 -1.50 -3.58
N GLY A 273 -3.08 -0.96 -4.68
CA GLY A 273 -2.41 -0.99 -5.99
C GLY A 273 -2.85 -2.14 -6.91
N SER A 274 -3.79 -3.00 -6.51
CA SER A 274 -4.35 -4.05 -7.41
C SER A 274 -5.35 -3.54 -8.45
N ASN A 275 -5.63 -2.24 -8.47
CA ASN A 275 -6.61 -1.63 -9.37
C ASN A 275 -6.09 -1.46 -10.80
N ALA A 276 -7.00 -1.43 -11.76
CA ALA A 276 -6.71 -1.02 -13.12
C ALA A 276 -6.11 0.41 -13.13
N GLY A 277 -5.20 0.68 -14.08
CA GLY A 277 -4.39 1.90 -14.05
C GLY A 277 -3.21 1.83 -13.07
N ARG A 278 -2.91 0.63 -12.55
CA ARG A 278 -1.62 0.36 -11.89
C ARG A 278 -1.20 -1.10 -12.00
N ALA A 279 -2.11 -2.03 -11.74
CA ALA A 279 -1.83 -3.45 -11.80
C ALA A 279 -1.91 -3.99 -13.24
N HIS A 280 -0.90 -4.76 -13.64
CA HIS A 280 -0.87 -5.54 -14.87
C HIS A 280 -0.69 -7.01 -14.52
N LEU A 281 -1.66 -7.87 -14.85
CA LEU A 281 -1.56 -9.30 -14.54
C LEU A 281 -0.33 -9.91 -15.21
N LEU A 282 0.42 -10.72 -14.47
CA LEU A 282 1.65 -11.32 -14.99
C LEU A 282 1.37 -12.26 -16.18
N SER A 283 0.25 -12.97 -16.18
CA SER A 283 -0.19 -13.78 -17.32
C SER A 283 -0.37 -12.94 -18.57
N ASP A 284 -1.10 -11.83 -18.47
CA ASP A 284 -1.36 -10.95 -19.61
C ASP A 284 -0.06 -10.32 -20.10
N VAL A 285 0.88 -10.02 -19.20
CA VAL A 285 2.21 -9.51 -19.56
C VAL A 285 3.01 -10.53 -20.37
N ILE A 286 2.97 -11.80 -19.97
CA ILE A 286 3.60 -12.90 -20.72
C ILE A 286 2.95 -13.02 -22.11
N ASP A 287 1.62 -13.12 -22.17
CA ASP A 287 0.87 -13.28 -23.43
C ASP A 287 1.12 -12.11 -24.39
N ASN A 288 1.12 -10.88 -23.88
CA ASN A 288 1.40 -9.68 -24.68
C ASN A 288 2.80 -9.70 -25.32
N ILE A 289 3.82 -10.17 -24.59
CA ILE A 289 5.20 -10.26 -25.09
C ILE A 289 5.34 -11.41 -26.10
N GLU A 290 4.62 -12.51 -25.90
CA GLU A 290 4.57 -13.63 -26.85
C GLU A 290 3.91 -13.20 -28.17
N LEU A 291 2.87 -12.38 -28.12
CA LEU A 291 2.24 -11.79 -29.30
C LEU A 291 3.16 -10.79 -30.02
N ARG A 292 3.90 -9.98 -29.26
CA ARG A 292 4.86 -9.01 -29.81
C ARG A 292 6.03 -8.81 -28.84
N ASN A 293 7.22 -9.18 -29.32
CA ASN A 293 8.49 -9.05 -28.58
C ASN A 293 8.67 -7.70 -27.86
N ASP A 294 8.35 -6.59 -28.54
CA ASP A 294 8.56 -5.22 -28.07
C ASP A 294 7.24 -4.52 -27.66
N PHE A 295 6.26 -5.30 -27.20
CA PHE A 295 4.91 -4.81 -26.90
C PHE A 295 4.92 -3.64 -25.92
N TYR A 296 5.68 -3.75 -24.83
CA TYR A 296 5.68 -2.74 -23.76
C TYR A 296 6.51 -1.49 -24.09
N GLN A 297 7.42 -1.58 -25.07
CA GLN A 297 8.11 -0.43 -25.61
C GLN A 297 7.21 0.39 -26.53
N LYS A 298 6.17 -0.22 -27.13
CA LYS A 298 5.27 0.43 -28.11
C LYS A 298 3.88 0.78 -27.56
N LYS A 299 3.43 0.11 -26.50
CA LYS A 299 2.10 0.33 -25.94
C LYS A 299 2.01 1.63 -25.16
N THR A 300 0.92 2.37 -25.31
CA THR A 300 0.54 3.43 -24.37
C THR A 300 0.13 2.81 -23.04
N LEU A 301 0.77 3.23 -21.94
CA LEU A 301 0.52 2.72 -20.60
C LEU A 301 -0.22 3.78 -19.78
N ASN A 302 -1.32 3.35 -19.17
CA ASN A 302 -2.14 4.20 -18.31
C ASN A 302 -1.73 4.01 -16.86
N PHE A 303 -1.44 5.11 -16.16
CA PHE A 303 -1.16 5.07 -14.72
C PHE A 303 -1.64 6.31 -13.99
N ILE A 304 -1.77 6.20 -12.67
CA ILE A 304 -2.22 7.29 -11.81
C ILE A 304 -1.01 8.02 -11.23
N LEU A 305 -1.05 9.36 -11.25
CA LEU A 305 -0.12 10.23 -10.53
C LEU A 305 -0.85 11.16 -9.57
N ARG A 306 -0.16 11.57 -8.50
CA ARG A 306 -0.62 12.61 -7.57
C ARG A 306 0.12 13.92 -7.81
N GLU A 307 -0.52 15.05 -7.53
CA GLU A 307 0.08 16.39 -7.70
C GLU A 307 1.42 16.60 -6.97
N ASN A 308 1.58 15.96 -5.82
CA ASN A 308 2.79 16.09 -5.02
C ASN A 308 3.95 15.19 -5.49
N GLU A 309 3.72 14.32 -6.47
CA GLU A 309 4.76 13.45 -7.03
C GLU A 309 5.65 14.20 -8.02
N GLY A 310 6.96 13.93 -7.99
CA GLY A 310 7.92 14.60 -8.88
C GLY A 310 7.65 14.34 -10.37
N LEU A 311 7.26 13.10 -10.71
CA LEU A 311 6.93 12.75 -12.09
C LEU A 311 5.72 13.52 -12.62
N PHE A 312 4.70 13.77 -11.76
CA PHE A 312 3.54 14.57 -12.15
C PHE A 312 3.95 15.96 -12.61
N LYS A 313 4.84 16.61 -11.85
CA LYS A 313 5.37 17.93 -12.20
C LYS A 313 6.07 17.93 -13.55
N LYS A 314 6.78 16.86 -13.91
CA LYS A 314 7.45 16.74 -15.22
C LYS A 314 6.48 16.63 -16.39
N PHE A 315 5.41 15.86 -16.23
CA PHE A 315 4.36 15.85 -17.25
C PHE A 315 3.61 17.20 -17.31
N GLN A 316 3.41 17.86 -16.17
CA GLN A 316 2.74 19.16 -16.09
C GLN A 316 3.57 20.25 -16.80
N GLU A 317 4.87 20.34 -16.51
CA GLU A 317 5.83 21.23 -17.16
C GLU A 317 5.86 21.04 -18.69
N SER A 318 5.62 19.81 -19.15
CA SER A 318 5.60 19.46 -20.58
C SER A 318 4.24 19.72 -21.26
N GLY A 319 3.22 20.16 -20.51
CA GLY A 319 1.86 20.40 -21.02
C GLY A 319 1.10 19.12 -21.41
N LYS A 320 1.45 17.96 -20.81
CA LYS A 320 0.92 16.62 -21.20
C LYS A 320 0.01 15.95 -20.17
N VAL A 321 -0.40 16.64 -19.10
CA VAL A 321 -1.27 16.09 -18.04
C VAL A 321 -2.72 16.56 -18.16
N LEU A 322 -2.97 17.60 -18.94
CA LEU A 322 -4.30 18.15 -19.08
C LEU A 322 -4.74 17.87 -20.51
N ASP A 323 -5.74 17.01 -20.66
CA ASP A 323 -6.63 17.08 -21.81
C ASP A 323 -7.28 18.47 -21.77
N SER A 324 -6.57 19.50 -22.22
CA SER A 324 -7.24 20.64 -22.80
C SER A 324 -7.86 20.11 -24.08
N PHE A 325 -9.13 19.71 -24.00
CA PHE A 325 -10.01 19.74 -25.17
C PHE A 325 -10.06 21.20 -25.64
N SER A 326 -9.05 21.60 -26.41
CA SER A 326 -9.00 22.82 -27.19
C SER A 326 -9.47 22.53 -28.60
#